data_AF-A0A0V0HNN1-F1
#
_entry.id   AF-A0A0V0HNN1-F1
#
_cell.length_a   1.000
_cell.length_b   1.000
_cell.length_c   1.000
_cell.angle_alpha   90.00
_cell.angle_beta   90.00
_cell.angle_gamma   90.00
#
_symmetry.space_group_name_H-M   'P 1'
#
loop_
_entity.id
_entity.type
_entity.pdbx_description
1 polymer ?
#
loop_
_entity_poly.entity_id
_entity_poly.type
_entity_poly.pdbx_seq_one_letter_code
_entity_poly.pdbx_strand_id
1 'polypeptide(L)'
;MMMPVATGILQRLPSRTNSGHRNQENNNFDDDLVTNFCKAVVLGVIYSASIGGMSTLTGTGVNLILIGMWKSYFPHEKAISFSTWSSFAFPLALVIFLALWAILCLFYCRKGSSRALSAYLDKTHLKRELDLLGPMTFAEKMILTVFSILIMLWMTRSITEDIPGWGSLFGGRAGDGTVSVMMATLLFIIPNKKQPGEKLMDWNKCKKLPWNIILLLGAGFAIADGFRSSGLAEVLSRALNFLENAPYLAIAPAVCLISGTLTEFITSNNATTTIIVPLLIEIAKTMHIHPLLLMIPGAIGSQFAFLLPTSTPSNVVGVYYWTY
;
A
#
# COMPACT_ATOMS: atom_id res chain seq x y z
N MET A 1 -7.94 1.89 8.71
CA MET A 1 -9.31 2.44 8.82
C MET A 1 -10.41 1.40 8.62
N MET A 2 -10.22 0.36 7.78
CA MET A 2 -11.27 -0.65 7.57
C MET A 2 -11.31 -1.78 8.61
N MET A 3 -10.25 -1.98 9.40
CA MET A 3 -10.23 -3.02 10.45
C MET A 3 -11.35 -2.85 11.49
N PRO A 4 -11.63 -1.65 12.05
CA PRO A 4 -12.77 -1.46 12.96
C PRO A 4 -14.13 -1.84 12.34
N VAL A 5 -14.31 -1.60 11.04
CA VAL A 5 -15.54 -1.98 10.32
C VAL A 5 -15.62 -3.49 10.17
N ALA A 6 -14.52 -4.13 9.75
CA ALA A 6 -14.41 -5.58 9.68
C ALA A 6 -14.71 -6.21 11.05
N THR A 7 -14.11 -5.70 12.12
CA THR A 7 -14.32 -6.23 13.47
C THR A 7 -15.73 -5.99 13.97
N GLY A 8 -16.36 -4.85 13.63
CA GLY A 8 -17.76 -4.60 13.95
C GLY A 8 -18.72 -5.57 13.25
N ILE A 9 -18.35 -6.06 12.05
CA ILE A 9 -19.08 -7.13 11.36
C ILE A 9 -18.80 -8.49 12.03
N LEU A 10 -17.55 -8.78 12.39
CA LEU A 10 -17.13 -10.06 12.97
C LEU A 10 -17.67 -10.28 14.38
N GLN A 11 -17.74 -9.25 15.21
CA GLN A 11 -18.32 -9.31 16.56
C GLN A 11 -19.82 -9.68 16.58
N ARG A 12 -20.49 -9.62 15.43
CA ARG A 12 -21.90 -10.00 15.29
C ARG A 12 -22.09 -11.48 14.97
N LEU A 13 -21.01 -12.18 14.63
CA LEU A 13 -21.05 -13.59 14.31
C LEU A 13 -20.80 -14.42 15.59
N PRO A 14 -21.45 -15.59 15.74
CA PRO A 14 -21.30 -16.41 16.94
C PRO A 14 -19.84 -16.83 17.12
N SER A 15 -19.28 -16.53 18.29
CA SER A 15 -18.00 -17.09 18.72
C SER A 15 -18.21 -18.54 19.15
N ARG A 16 -17.28 -19.43 18.75
CA ARG A 16 -17.27 -20.90 18.96
C ARG A 16 -17.48 -21.37 20.42
N THR A 17 -17.56 -20.45 21.37
CA THR A 17 -17.60 -20.71 22.82
C THR A 17 -19.02 -20.79 23.41
N ASN A 18 -20.09 -20.48 22.67
CA ASN A 18 -21.44 -20.33 23.25
C ASN A 18 -22.53 -21.32 22.79
N SER A 19 -22.19 -22.37 22.04
CA SER A 19 -23.18 -23.36 21.57
C SER A 19 -23.38 -24.50 22.60
N GLY A 20 -24.18 -24.20 23.62
CA GLY A 20 -24.80 -25.22 24.48
C GLY A 20 -25.78 -26.11 23.71
N HIS A 21 -25.83 -27.39 24.10
CA HIS A 21 -26.60 -28.51 23.56
C HIS A 21 -27.88 -28.19 22.75
N ARG A 22 -27.79 -28.29 21.42
CA ARG A 22 -28.87 -28.68 20.48
C ARG A 22 -28.25 -29.05 19.11
N ASN A 23 -28.59 -30.22 18.58
CA ASN A 23 -28.23 -30.80 17.26
C ASN A 23 -26.80 -30.53 16.74
N GLN A 24 -25.89 -31.44 17.09
CA GLN A 24 -24.44 -31.27 17.00
C GLN A 24 -23.84 -31.29 15.57
N GLU A 25 -24.51 -31.89 14.58
CA GLU A 25 -23.95 -32.01 13.21
C GLU A 25 -24.21 -30.78 12.31
N ASN A 26 -25.41 -30.21 12.34
CA ASN A 26 -25.72 -29.01 11.54
C ASN A 26 -25.04 -27.75 12.08
N ASN A 27 -24.92 -27.61 13.41
CA ASN A 27 -24.23 -26.47 14.01
C ASN A 27 -22.73 -26.44 13.68
N ASN A 28 -22.06 -27.60 13.64
CA ASN A 28 -20.64 -27.65 13.28
C ASN A 28 -20.40 -27.19 11.84
N PHE A 29 -21.30 -27.54 10.91
CA PHE A 29 -21.18 -27.11 9.50
C PHE A 29 -21.40 -25.60 9.34
N ASP A 30 -22.41 -25.04 10.01
CA ASP A 30 -22.68 -23.60 9.96
C ASP A 30 -21.59 -22.79 10.70
N ASP A 31 -21.07 -23.28 11.82
CA ASP A 31 -19.95 -22.66 12.56
C ASP A 31 -18.66 -22.65 11.73
N ASP A 32 -18.35 -23.73 10.99
CA ASP A 32 -17.19 -23.77 10.09
C ASP A 32 -17.35 -22.80 8.91
N LEU A 33 -18.56 -22.65 8.36
CA LEU A 33 -18.85 -21.67 7.30
C LEU A 33 -18.70 -20.23 7.80
N VAL A 34 -19.23 -19.92 8.99
CA VAL A 34 -19.11 -18.61 9.63
C VAL A 34 -17.65 -18.31 9.93
N THR A 35 -16.91 -19.26 10.50
CA THR A 35 -15.50 -19.09 10.80
C THR A 35 -14.73 -18.83 9.52
N ASN A 36 -14.89 -19.62 8.47
CA ASN A 36 -14.17 -19.41 7.20
C ASN A 36 -14.50 -18.05 6.55
N PHE A 37 -15.76 -17.59 6.64
CA PHE A 37 -16.12 -16.24 6.23
C PHE A 37 -15.38 -15.17 7.05
N CYS A 38 -15.30 -15.32 8.37
CA CYS A 38 -14.53 -14.41 9.23
C CYS A 38 -13.07 -14.31 8.79
N LYS A 39 -12.44 -15.46 8.50
CA LYS A 39 -11.06 -15.52 7.98
C LYS A 39 -10.93 -14.76 6.67
N ALA A 40 -11.86 -14.97 5.75
CA ALA A 40 -11.87 -14.31 4.44
C ALA A 40 -11.96 -12.79 4.57
N VAL A 41 -12.81 -12.28 5.48
CA VAL A 41 -12.97 -10.84 5.72
C VAL A 41 -11.71 -10.23 6.32
N VAL A 42 -11.12 -10.86 7.35
CA VAL A 42 -9.89 -10.38 7.99
C VAL A 42 -8.73 -10.37 6.99
N LEU A 43 -8.47 -11.49 6.31
CA LEU A 43 -7.40 -11.60 5.30
C LEU A 43 -7.64 -10.66 4.13
N GLY A 44 -8.89 -10.53 3.68
CA GLY A 44 -9.27 -9.60 2.62
C GLY A 44 -8.93 -8.15 2.96
N VAL A 45 -9.24 -7.68 4.17
CA VAL A 45 -8.92 -6.31 4.60
C VAL A 45 -7.42 -6.09 4.75
N ILE A 46 -6.69 -7.08 5.27
CA ILE A 46 -5.24 -6.97 5.49
C ILE A 46 -4.48 -6.93 4.16
N TYR A 47 -4.77 -7.87 3.26
CA TYR A 47 -4.07 -7.97 1.99
C TYR A 47 -4.50 -6.87 1.00
N SER A 48 -5.77 -6.47 1.00
CA SER A 48 -6.21 -5.34 0.17
C SER A 48 -5.59 -4.01 0.59
N ALA A 49 -5.23 -3.83 1.87
CA ALA A 49 -4.52 -2.64 2.32
C ALA A 49 -3.12 -2.54 1.67
N SER A 50 -2.38 -3.66 1.60
CA SER A 50 -1.07 -3.71 0.94
C SER A 50 -1.18 -3.50 -0.58
N ILE A 51 -2.15 -4.14 -1.23
CA ILE A 51 -2.39 -4.00 -2.69
C ILE A 51 -2.88 -2.58 -3.03
N GLY A 52 -3.74 -1.99 -2.18
CA GLY A 52 -4.17 -0.61 -2.34
C GLY A 52 -3.00 0.37 -2.22
N GLY A 53 -2.06 0.10 -1.31
CA GLY A 53 -0.87 0.92 -1.11
C GLY A 53 0.03 1.00 -2.35
N MET A 54 0.19 -0.08 -3.13
CA MET A 54 1.03 -0.05 -4.33
C MET A 54 0.43 0.81 -5.46
N SER A 55 -0.89 0.99 -5.48
CA SER A 55 -1.61 1.66 -6.58
C SER A 55 -1.26 3.13 -6.78
N THR A 56 -0.88 3.83 -5.71
CA THR A 56 -0.55 5.27 -5.74
C THR A 56 0.82 5.53 -5.16
N LEU A 57 1.46 6.61 -5.64
CA LEU A 57 2.82 6.94 -5.20
C LEU A 57 2.90 7.22 -3.69
N THR A 58 1.87 7.86 -3.12
CA THR A 58 1.81 8.17 -1.69
C THR A 58 1.21 7.04 -0.84
N GLY A 59 0.90 5.88 -1.44
CA GLY A 59 0.26 4.77 -0.74
C GLY A 59 1.20 4.03 0.22
N THR A 60 2.43 3.73 -0.21
CA THR A 60 3.46 3.09 0.63
C THR A 60 4.78 3.85 0.62
N GLY A 61 5.56 3.70 1.70
CA GLY A 61 6.92 4.24 1.77
C GLY A 61 7.85 3.63 0.73
N VAL A 62 7.63 2.37 0.35
CA VAL A 62 8.36 1.67 -0.72
C VAL A 62 8.34 2.44 -2.04
N ASN A 63 7.17 2.92 -2.46
CA ASN A 63 7.03 3.66 -3.73
C ASN A 63 7.81 4.99 -3.68
N LEU A 64 7.75 5.71 -2.56
CA LEU A 64 8.51 6.95 -2.34
C LEU A 64 10.02 6.71 -2.31
N ILE A 65 10.45 5.62 -1.66
CA ILE A 65 11.85 5.20 -1.58
C ILE A 65 12.39 4.86 -2.98
N LEU A 66 11.63 4.13 -3.79
CA LEU A 66 11.99 3.81 -5.17
C LEU A 66 12.16 5.09 -6.03
N ILE A 67 11.20 6.02 -6.00
CA ILE A 67 11.29 7.26 -6.80
C ILE A 67 12.42 8.16 -6.29
N GLY A 68 12.61 8.23 -4.97
CA GLY A 68 13.71 8.98 -4.39
C GLY A 68 15.07 8.45 -4.87
N MET A 69 15.26 7.12 -4.85
CA MET A 69 16.49 6.51 -5.33
C MET A 69 16.66 6.66 -6.84
N TRP A 70 15.59 6.51 -7.62
CA TRP A 70 15.61 6.77 -9.07
C TRP A 70 16.14 8.17 -9.37
N LYS A 71 15.63 9.18 -8.68
CA LYS A 71 16.07 10.58 -8.83
C LYS A 71 17.53 10.79 -8.43
N SER A 72 18.02 10.05 -7.42
CA SER A 72 19.41 10.13 -6.95
C SER A 72 20.40 9.47 -7.93
N TYR A 73 20.06 8.29 -8.45
CA TYR A 73 20.90 7.55 -9.39
C TYR A 73 20.86 8.10 -10.82
N PHE A 74 19.71 8.63 -11.25
CA PHE A 74 19.47 9.09 -12.62
C PHE A 74 18.96 10.54 -12.63
N PRO A 75 19.78 11.52 -12.25
CA PRO A 75 19.36 12.92 -12.14
C PRO A 75 19.03 13.57 -13.49
N HIS A 76 19.56 13.03 -14.59
CA HIS A 76 19.32 13.51 -15.95
C HIS A 76 18.09 12.90 -16.62
N GLU A 77 17.54 11.82 -16.04
CA GLU A 77 16.37 11.15 -16.57
C GLU A 77 15.07 11.80 -16.09
N LYS A 78 13.99 11.57 -16.84
CA LYS A 78 12.66 12.09 -16.49
C LYS A 78 12.24 11.55 -15.12
N ALA A 79 11.91 12.45 -14.20
CA ALA A 79 11.42 12.07 -12.88
C ALA A 79 10.05 11.40 -13.01
N ILE A 80 9.89 10.25 -12.35
CA ILE A 80 8.61 9.56 -12.26
C ILE A 80 7.64 10.44 -11.47
N SER A 81 6.56 10.87 -12.13
CA SER A 81 5.53 11.71 -11.52
C SER A 81 4.38 10.86 -10.96
N PHE A 82 3.60 11.43 -10.04
CA PHE A 82 2.45 10.76 -9.42
C PHE A 82 1.50 10.15 -10.47
N SER A 83 1.18 10.91 -11.52
CA SER A 83 0.29 10.48 -12.60
C SER A 83 0.84 9.28 -13.37
N THR A 84 2.13 9.31 -13.72
CA THR A 84 2.82 8.21 -14.42
C THR A 84 2.84 6.94 -13.58
N TRP A 85 3.21 7.05 -12.30
CA TRP A 85 3.20 5.91 -11.39
C TRP A 85 1.80 5.32 -11.22
N SER A 86 0.81 6.18 -10.95
CA SER A 86 -0.56 5.72 -10.71
C SER A 86 -1.18 5.09 -11.95
N SER A 87 -0.92 5.64 -13.14
CA SER A 87 -1.40 5.06 -14.41
C SER A 87 -0.83 3.67 -14.69
N PHE A 88 0.38 3.38 -14.22
CA PHE A 88 1.00 2.06 -14.30
C PHE A 88 0.55 1.13 -13.18
N ALA A 89 0.62 1.58 -11.92
CA ALA A 89 0.44 0.74 -10.74
C ALA A 89 -1.03 0.51 -10.39
N PHE A 90 -1.94 1.43 -10.72
CA PHE A 90 -3.37 1.29 -10.41
C PHE A 90 -4.03 0.12 -11.18
N PRO A 91 -3.86 -0.01 -12.53
CA PRO A 91 -4.39 -1.17 -13.25
C PRO A 91 -3.83 -2.49 -12.72
N LEU A 92 -2.51 -2.52 -12.43
CA LEU A 92 -1.86 -3.69 -11.86
C LEU A 92 -2.44 -4.06 -10.49
N ALA A 93 -2.59 -3.08 -9.59
CA ALA A 93 -3.19 -3.28 -8.28
C ALA A 93 -4.64 -3.75 -8.37
N LEU A 94 -5.42 -3.24 -9.34
CA LEU A 94 -6.80 -3.68 -9.59
C LEU A 94 -6.85 -5.15 -10.00
N VAL A 95 -5.97 -5.59 -10.90
CA VAL A 95 -5.89 -6.99 -11.33
C VAL A 95 -5.52 -7.89 -10.15
N ILE A 96 -4.53 -7.51 -9.35
CA ILE A 96 -4.12 -8.28 -8.16
C ILE A 96 -5.23 -8.29 -7.11
N PHE A 97 -5.95 -7.18 -6.93
CA PHE A 97 -7.08 -7.09 -6.01
C PHE A 97 -8.23 -8.00 -6.43
N LEU A 98 -8.60 -8.02 -7.72
CA LEU A 98 -9.63 -8.92 -8.25
C LEU A 98 -9.21 -10.39 -8.15
N ALA A 99 -7.93 -10.69 -8.41
CA ALA A 99 -7.39 -12.04 -8.23
C ALA A 99 -7.45 -12.48 -6.77
N LEU A 100 -7.03 -11.62 -5.83
CA LEU A 100 -7.13 -11.87 -4.40
C LEU A 100 -8.58 -12.12 -3.98
N TRP A 101 -9.51 -11.28 -4.44
CA TRP A 101 -10.93 -11.43 -4.15
C TRP A 101 -11.46 -12.78 -4.66
N ALA A 102 -11.13 -13.15 -5.90
CA ALA A 102 -11.52 -14.42 -6.48
C ALA A 102 -10.95 -15.62 -5.68
N ILE A 103 -9.66 -15.56 -5.30
CA ILE A 103 -9.01 -16.59 -4.47
C ILE A 103 -9.73 -16.71 -3.12
N LEU A 104 -9.98 -15.60 -2.42
CA LEU A 104 -10.66 -15.62 -1.13
C LEU A 104 -12.09 -16.19 -1.25
N CYS A 105 -12.83 -15.81 -2.30
CA CYS A 105 -14.15 -16.37 -2.56
C CYS A 105 -14.11 -17.87 -2.84
N LEU A 106 -13.14 -18.36 -3.64
CA LEU A 106 -13.01 -19.77 -3.99
C LEU A 106 -12.60 -20.64 -2.79
N PHE A 107 -11.68 -20.17 -1.95
CA PHE A 107 -11.17 -20.95 -0.82
C PHE A 107 -12.06 -20.88 0.42
N TYR A 108 -12.65 -19.71 0.72
CA TYR A 108 -13.34 -19.48 1.99
C TYR A 108 -14.85 -19.28 1.89
N CYS A 109 -15.38 -18.83 0.75
CA CYS A 109 -16.83 -18.63 0.56
C CYS A 109 -17.47 -19.85 -0.13
N ARG A 110 -17.63 -20.95 0.62
CA ARG A 110 -18.27 -22.19 0.12
C ARG A 110 -19.78 -22.00 -0.14
N LYS A 111 -20.34 -22.78 -1.09
CA LYS A 111 -21.79 -22.82 -1.37
C LYS A 111 -22.56 -23.07 -0.07
N GLY A 112 -23.48 -22.17 0.29
CA GLY A 112 -24.26 -22.21 1.54
C GLY A 112 -23.93 -21.09 2.54
N SER A 113 -22.76 -20.44 2.41
CA SER A 113 -22.34 -19.34 3.29
C SER A 113 -23.36 -18.18 3.33
N SER A 114 -24.01 -17.86 2.20
CA SER A 114 -25.02 -16.79 2.16
C SER A 114 -26.27 -17.09 3.00
N ARG A 115 -26.64 -18.36 3.16
CA ARG A 115 -27.81 -18.78 3.95
C ARG A 115 -27.50 -18.77 5.45
N ALA A 116 -26.31 -19.23 5.83
CA ALA A 116 -25.82 -19.14 7.20
C ALA A 116 -25.63 -17.68 7.63
N LEU A 117 -25.13 -16.83 6.73
CA LEU A 117 -24.83 -15.43 7.02
C LEU A 117 -26.05 -14.50 6.97
N SER A 118 -27.09 -14.84 6.21
CA SER A 118 -28.29 -13.99 6.07
C SER A 118 -29.04 -13.74 7.39
N ALA A 119 -28.87 -14.63 8.38
CA ALA A 119 -29.43 -14.45 9.71
C ALA A 119 -28.71 -13.34 10.53
N TYR A 120 -27.46 -13.03 10.18
CA TYR A 120 -26.59 -12.11 10.94
C TYR A 120 -26.34 -10.79 10.19
N LEU A 121 -26.37 -10.79 8.85
CA LEU A 121 -26.18 -9.61 8.00
C LEU A 121 -27.52 -9.09 7.45
N ASP A 122 -28.42 -8.66 8.33
CA ASP A 122 -29.64 -7.99 7.89
C ASP A 122 -29.35 -6.56 7.39
N LYS A 123 -29.83 -6.24 6.18
CA LYS A 123 -29.70 -4.92 5.56
C LYS A 123 -30.35 -3.80 6.39
N THR A 124 -31.41 -4.12 7.12
CA THR A 124 -32.14 -3.14 7.95
C THR A 124 -31.24 -2.59 9.06
N HIS A 125 -30.45 -3.46 9.69
CA HIS A 125 -29.51 -3.08 10.75
C HIS A 125 -28.30 -2.29 10.23
N LEU A 126 -27.76 -2.66 9.06
CA LEU A 126 -26.69 -1.88 8.41
C LEU A 126 -27.15 -0.47 8.05
N LYS A 127 -28.39 -0.34 7.57
CA LYS A 127 -28.98 0.97 7.28
C LYS A 127 -29.14 1.81 8.54
N ARG A 128 -29.55 1.20 9.65
CA ARG A 128 -29.65 1.87 10.95
C ARG A 128 -28.29 2.40 11.45
N GLU A 129 -27.22 1.62 11.32
CA GLU A 129 -25.86 2.05 11.65
C GLU A 129 -25.37 3.20 10.76
N LEU A 130 -25.69 3.13 9.46
CA LEU A 130 -25.39 4.22 8.53
C LEU A 130 -26.14 5.50 8.91
N ASP A 131 -27.40 5.38 9.30
CA ASP A 131 -28.22 6.52 9.73
C ASP A 131 -27.73 7.11 11.07
N LEU A 132 -27.14 6.29 11.95
CA LEU A 132 -26.54 6.72 13.23
C LEU A 132 -25.27 7.57 13.05
N LEU A 133 -24.53 7.40 11.94
CA LEU A 133 -23.34 8.22 11.64
C LEU A 133 -23.70 9.69 11.37
N GLY A 134 -24.96 9.98 11.00
CA GLY A 134 -25.45 11.31 10.72
C GLY A 134 -24.91 11.93 9.42
N PRO A 135 -25.32 13.15 9.08
CA PRO A 135 -24.86 13.84 7.87
C PRO A 135 -23.39 14.25 7.99
N MET A 136 -22.64 14.18 6.87
CA MET A 136 -21.23 14.57 6.82
C MET A 136 -20.99 15.96 7.43
N THR A 137 -20.02 16.03 8.34
CA THR A 137 -19.67 17.28 9.01
C THR A 137 -19.00 18.26 8.03
N PHE A 138 -19.01 19.56 8.37
CA PHE A 138 -18.33 20.58 7.57
C PHE A 138 -16.84 20.25 7.37
N ALA A 139 -16.20 19.74 8.42
CA ALA A 139 -14.81 19.31 8.40
C ALA A 139 -14.56 18.19 7.39
N GLU A 140 -15.38 17.13 7.41
CA GLU A 140 -15.28 16.01 6.47
C GLU A 140 -15.47 16.46 5.03
N LYS A 141 -16.47 17.31 4.76
CA LYS A 141 -16.69 17.87 3.42
C LYS A 141 -15.49 18.69 2.96
N MET A 142 -14.90 19.51 3.84
CA MET A 142 -13.73 20.30 3.48
C MET A 142 -12.49 19.45 3.22
N ILE A 143 -12.23 18.43 4.04
CA ILE A 143 -11.13 17.47 3.81
C ILE A 143 -11.33 16.77 2.48
N LEU A 144 -12.54 16.29 2.19
CA LEU A 144 -12.85 15.61 0.93
C LEU A 144 -12.61 16.53 -0.28
N THR A 145 -13.01 17.81 -0.19
CA THR A 145 -12.76 18.80 -1.24
C THR A 145 -11.28 19.06 -1.44
N VAL A 146 -10.52 19.32 -0.37
CA VAL A 146 -9.06 19.56 -0.46
C VAL A 146 -8.33 18.34 -1.01
N PHE A 147 -8.72 17.14 -0.57
CA PHE A 147 -8.15 15.88 -1.06
C PHE A 147 -8.48 15.64 -2.54
N SER A 148 -9.71 15.95 -2.97
CA SER A 148 -10.11 15.83 -4.38
C SER A 148 -9.33 16.80 -5.26
N ILE A 149 -9.15 18.05 -4.81
CA ILE A 149 -8.32 19.06 -5.48
C ILE A 149 -6.86 18.56 -5.58
N LEU A 150 -6.30 18.03 -4.49
CA LEU A 150 -4.95 17.46 -4.48
C LEU A 150 -4.78 16.37 -5.55
N ILE A 151 -5.69 15.39 -5.60
CA ILE A 151 -5.65 14.31 -6.60
C ILE A 151 -5.77 14.88 -8.01
N MET A 152 -6.70 15.81 -8.26
CA MET A 152 -6.83 16.43 -9.58
C MET A 152 -5.55 17.14 -10.00
N LEU A 153 -4.90 17.90 -9.11
CA LEU A 153 -3.64 18.57 -9.41
C LEU A 153 -2.52 17.56 -9.68
N TRP A 154 -2.41 16.47 -8.92
CA TRP A 154 -1.42 15.43 -9.21
C TRP A 154 -1.65 14.74 -10.56
N MET A 155 -2.89 14.41 -10.89
CA MET A 155 -3.25 13.75 -12.16
C MET A 155 -3.04 14.67 -13.37
N THR A 156 -3.35 15.97 -13.23
CA THR A 156 -3.25 16.96 -14.31
C THR A 156 -1.85 17.56 -14.48
N ARG A 157 -0.87 17.19 -13.64
CA ARG A 157 0.50 17.72 -13.71
C ARG A 157 1.17 17.41 -15.05
N SER A 158 1.05 16.17 -15.50
CA SER A 158 1.58 15.66 -16.76
C SER A 158 0.59 14.66 -17.32
N ILE A 159 -0.34 15.14 -18.16
CA ILE A 159 -1.47 14.34 -18.65
C ILE A 159 -0.98 13.30 -19.66
N THR A 160 -0.14 13.69 -20.62
CA THR A 160 0.45 12.79 -21.63
C THR A 160 1.77 13.38 -22.13
N GLU A 161 2.62 12.59 -22.79
CA GLU A 161 3.88 13.09 -23.38
C GLU A 161 3.63 14.20 -24.42
N ASP A 162 2.48 14.18 -25.08
CA ASP A 162 2.07 15.15 -26.10
C ASP A 162 1.22 16.32 -25.57
N ILE A 163 0.62 16.19 -24.39
CA ILE A 163 -0.22 17.23 -23.76
C ILE A 163 0.50 17.76 -22.53
N PRO A 164 1.16 18.93 -22.61
CA PRO A 164 1.83 19.52 -21.47
C PRO A 164 0.79 19.89 -20.41
N GLY A 165 0.81 19.19 -19.27
CA GLY A 165 -0.05 19.52 -18.14
C GLY A 165 0.34 20.86 -17.49
N TRP A 166 -0.33 21.23 -16.40
CA TRP A 166 -0.06 22.52 -15.73
C TRP A 166 1.40 22.65 -15.24
N GLY A 167 2.14 21.55 -15.08
CA GLY A 167 3.56 21.58 -14.71
C GLY A 167 4.44 22.29 -15.75
N SER A 168 4.02 22.33 -17.02
CA SER A 168 4.72 23.07 -18.09
C SER A 168 4.68 24.58 -17.88
N LEU A 169 3.58 25.11 -17.33
CA LEU A 169 3.37 26.54 -17.07
C LEU A 169 4.41 27.11 -16.10
N PHE A 170 4.97 26.26 -15.24
CA PHE A 170 5.97 26.64 -14.24
C PHE A 170 7.40 26.27 -14.65
N GLY A 171 7.63 25.89 -15.90
CA GLY A 171 8.97 25.54 -16.41
C GLY A 171 9.63 24.41 -15.62
N GLY A 172 8.84 23.43 -15.12
CA GLY A 172 9.34 22.30 -14.33
C GLY A 172 9.76 22.62 -12.89
N ARG A 173 9.62 23.88 -12.43
CA ARG A 173 9.96 24.28 -11.04
C ARG A 173 8.92 23.81 -10.01
N ALA A 174 7.68 23.58 -10.44
CA ALA A 174 6.60 23.08 -9.60
C ALA A 174 6.40 21.57 -9.84
N GLY A 175 6.39 20.78 -8.77
CA GLY A 175 6.22 19.33 -8.82
C GLY A 175 5.17 18.79 -7.85
N ASP A 176 5.05 17.47 -7.76
CA ASP A 176 4.08 16.80 -6.86
C ASP A 176 4.27 17.22 -5.39
N GLY A 177 5.52 17.46 -4.99
CA GLY A 177 5.88 17.96 -3.66
C GLY A 177 5.36 19.38 -3.41
N THR A 178 5.43 20.27 -4.40
CA THR A 178 4.94 21.66 -4.28
C THR A 178 3.44 21.68 -4.04
N VAL A 179 2.67 20.87 -4.78
CA VAL A 179 1.21 20.73 -4.60
C VAL A 179 0.89 20.19 -3.21
N SER A 180 1.63 19.16 -2.77
CA SER A 180 1.46 18.57 -1.44
C SER A 180 1.64 19.61 -0.32
N VAL A 181 2.69 20.43 -0.41
CA VAL A 181 2.97 21.49 0.57
C VAL A 181 1.88 22.54 0.54
N MET A 182 1.46 23.01 -0.65
CA MET A 182 0.38 23.98 -0.81
C MET A 182 -0.93 23.51 -0.17
N MET A 183 -1.34 22.26 -0.45
CA MET A 183 -2.56 21.68 0.13
C MET A 183 -2.44 21.47 1.64
N ALA A 184 -1.26 21.04 2.13
CA ALA A 184 -1.00 20.92 3.56
C ALA A 184 -1.11 22.27 4.27
N THR A 185 -0.53 23.34 3.70
CA THR A 185 -0.65 24.71 4.23
C THR A 185 -2.10 25.17 4.25
N LEU A 186 -2.88 24.85 3.22
CA LEU A 186 -4.30 25.20 3.17
C LEU A 186 -5.10 24.58 4.34
N LEU A 187 -4.78 23.35 4.75
CA LEU A 187 -5.41 22.69 5.91
C LEU A 187 -5.12 23.40 7.26
N PHE A 188 -4.04 24.19 7.35
CA PHE A 188 -3.75 25.04 8.51
C PHE A 188 -4.45 26.41 8.48
N ILE A 189 -5.06 26.75 7.35
CA ILE A 189 -5.78 28.02 7.15
C ILE A 189 -7.28 27.81 7.32
N ILE A 190 -7.82 26.70 6.81
CA ILE A 190 -9.26 26.45 6.83
C ILE A 190 -9.74 26.15 8.27
N PRO A 191 -10.78 26.85 8.77
CA PRO A 191 -11.34 26.62 10.10
C PRO A 191 -12.23 25.37 10.14
N ASN A 192 -12.18 24.63 11.26
CA ASN A 192 -12.98 23.42 11.52
C ASN A 192 -14.46 23.74 11.81
N LYS A 193 -14.82 25.01 12.08
CA LYS A 193 -16.17 25.50 12.45
C LYS A 193 -16.86 24.81 13.64
N LYS A 194 -16.24 23.81 14.27
CA LYS A 194 -16.72 23.14 15.49
C LYS A 194 -16.48 24.00 16.74
N GLN A 195 -15.34 24.67 16.82
CA GLN A 195 -15.02 25.63 17.88
C GLN A 195 -14.36 26.89 17.27
N PRO A 196 -14.58 28.08 17.86
CA PRO A 196 -13.94 29.32 17.39
C PRO A 196 -12.41 29.20 17.51
N GLY A 197 -11.71 29.34 16.39
CA GLY A 197 -10.25 29.28 16.31
C GLY A 197 -9.66 27.88 16.04
N GLU A 198 -10.48 26.82 16.04
CA GLU A 198 -10.01 25.47 15.71
C GLU A 198 -9.82 25.33 14.19
N LYS A 199 -8.63 24.87 13.79
CA LYS A 199 -8.25 24.63 12.38
C LYS A 199 -8.45 23.16 12.03
N LEU A 200 -8.52 22.85 10.74
CA LEU A 200 -8.58 21.45 10.29
C LEU A 200 -7.32 20.67 10.71
N MET A 201 -6.15 21.26 10.53
CA MET A 201 -4.86 20.69 10.93
C MET A 201 -4.21 21.50 12.06
N ASP A 202 -3.68 20.77 13.05
CA ASP A 202 -2.92 21.32 14.17
C ASP A 202 -1.50 20.76 14.16
N TRP A 203 -0.55 21.53 14.69
CA TRP A 203 0.85 21.09 14.78
C TRP A 203 1.02 19.78 15.57
N ASN A 204 0.19 19.57 16.60
CA ASN A 204 0.20 18.34 17.38
C ASN A 204 -0.21 17.11 16.55
N LYS A 205 -1.01 17.28 15.48
CA LYS A 205 -1.33 16.21 14.54
C LYS A 205 -0.12 15.93 13.62
N CYS A 206 0.62 16.94 13.19
CA CYS A 206 1.84 16.77 12.39
C CYS A 206 2.97 16.04 13.11
N LYS A 207 3.07 16.16 14.44
CA LYS A 207 4.03 15.37 15.23
C LYS A 207 3.80 13.86 15.12
N LYS A 208 2.59 13.42 14.78
CA LYS A 208 2.24 11.99 14.60
C LYS A 208 2.62 11.45 13.21
N LEU A 209 3.18 12.28 12.32
CA LEU A 209 3.65 11.82 11.02
C LEU A 209 4.80 10.82 11.19
N PRO A 210 4.90 9.80 10.32
CA PRO A 210 5.93 8.78 10.39
C PRO A 210 7.28 9.32 9.88
N TRP A 211 7.95 10.15 10.68
CA TRP A 211 9.27 10.73 10.37
C TRP A 211 10.34 9.68 10.04
N ASN A 212 10.17 8.46 10.54
CA ASN A 212 11.02 7.31 10.25
C ASN A 212 11.14 7.03 8.75
N ILE A 213 10.10 7.26 7.94
CA ILE A 213 10.16 7.04 6.48
C ILE A 213 11.09 8.06 5.83
N ILE A 214 11.08 9.31 6.29
CA ILE A 214 11.95 10.37 5.78
C ILE A 214 13.42 10.08 6.16
N LEU A 215 13.66 9.68 7.41
CA LEU A 215 14.99 9.26 7.86
C LEU A 215 15.50 8.05 7.08
N LEU A 216 14.63 7.07 6.81
CA LEU A 216 14.98 5.87 6.06
C LEU A 216 15.28 6.17 4.58
N LEU A 217 14.60 7.16 3.99
CA LEU A 217 14.94 7.65 2.65
C LEU A 217 16.35 8.25 2.62
N GLY A 218 16.68 9.08 3.61
CA GLY A 218 18.02 9.64 3.77
C GLY A 218 19.08 8.56 3.99
N ALA A 219 18.80 7.57 4.84
CA ALA A 219 19.66 6.41 5.04
C ALA A 219 19.84 5.61 3.74
N GLY A 220 18.81 5.48 2.91
CA GLY A 220 18.89 4.82 1.61
C GLY A 220 19.79 5.54 0.63
N PHE A 221 19.77 6.87 0.62
CA PHE A 221 20.72 7.65 -0.19
C PHE A 221 22.15 7.49 0.32
N ALA A 222 22.36 7.46 1.64
CA ALA A 222 23.67 7.22 2.22
C ALA A 222 24.21 5.80 1.92
N ILE A 223 23.36 4.78 2.00
CA ILE A 223 23.71 3.39 1.64
C ILE A 223 24.03 3.32 0.15
N ALA A 224 23.20 3.91 -0.71
CA ALA A 224 23.44 3.96 -2.14
C ALA A 224 24.80 4.61 -2.49
N ASP A 225 25.12 5.73 -1.86
CA ASP A 225 26.41 6.39 -2.04
C ASP A 225 27.57 5.57 -1.46
N GLY A 226 27.36 4.90 -0.33
CA GLY A 226 28.29 3.93 0.26
C GLY A 226 28.61 2.75 -0.67
N PHE A 227 27.62 2.20 -1.37
CA PHE A 227 27.81 1.12 -2.35
C PHE A 227 28.69 1.55 -3.52
N ARG A 228 28.56 2.80 -3.96
CA ARG A 228 29.36 3.38 -5.05
C ARG A 228 30.78 3.71 -4.59
N SER A 229 30.91 4.42 -3.47
CA SER A 229 32.20 4.90 -2.95
C SER A 229 33.09 3.78 -2.39
N SER A 230 32.51 2.70 -1.86
CA SER A 230 33.27 1.53 -1.37
C SER A 230 33.82 0.61 -2.47
N GLY A 231 33.37 0.79 -3.72
CA GLY A 231 33.67 -0.15 -4.81
C GLY A 231 32.91 -1.48 -4.73
N LEU A 232 31.98 -1.63 -3.78
CA LEU A 232 31.14 -2.85 -3.66
C LEU A 232 30.31 -3.09 -4.92
N ALA A 233 29.80 -2.01 -5.54
CA ALA A 233 29.09 -2.09 -6.81
C ALA A 233 29.91 -2.80 -7.91
N GLU A 234 31.21 -2.51 -7.97
CA GLU A 234 32.13 -3.09 -8.97
C GLU A 234 32.40 -4.58 -8.69
N VAL A 235 32.61 -4.95 -7.42
CA VAL A 235 32.80 -6.36 -7.02
C VAL A 235 31.55 -7.18 -7.31
N LEU A 236 30.39 -6.63 -6.98
CA LEU A 236 29.10 -7.26 -7.20
C LEU A 236 28.79 -7.42 -8.69
N SER A 237 29.08 -6.40 -9.50
CA SER A 237 28.94 -6.44 -10.96
C SER A 237 29.74 -7.61 -11.54
N ARG A 238 31.02 -7.75 -11.15
CA ARG A 238 31.86 -8.88 -11.59
C ARG A 238 31.30 -10.24 -11.16
N ALA A 239 30.81 -10.34 -9.93
CA ALA A 239 30.21 -11.57 -9.43
C ALA A 239 28.92 -11.95 -10.18
N LEU A 240 28.22 -10.98 -10.77
CA LEU A 240 26.96 -11.14 -11.47
C LEU A 240 27.09 -11.16 -12.99
N ASN A 241 28.30 -11.17 -13.56
CA ASN A 241 28.51 -11.28 -15.01
C ASN A 241 27.85 -12.54 -15.62
N PHE A 242 27.66 -13.60 -14.86
CA PHE A 242 26.95 -14.80 -15.34
C PHE A 242 25.46 -14.54 -15.65
N LEU A 243 24.87 -13.46 -15.10
CA LEU A 243 23.49 -13.06 -15.35
C LEU A 243 23.32 -12.29 -16.66
N GLU A 244 24.40 -11.84 -17.31
CA GLU A 244 24.33 -11.06 -18.55
C GLU A 244 23.60 -11.83 -19.68
N ASN A 245 23.80 -13.15 -19.75
CA ASN A 245 23.17 -14.01 -20.75
C ASN A 245 21.80 -14.54 -20.32
N ALA A 246 21.35 -14.26 -19.11
CA ALA A 246 20.09 -14.79 -18.60
C ALA A 246 18.89 -13.98 -19.14
N PRO A 247 17.79 -14.65 -19.53
CA PRO A 247 16.64 -13.95 -20.09
C PRO A 247 15.99 -13.05 -19.04
N TYR A 248 15.78 -11.78 -19.38
CA TYR A 248 15.15 -10.79 -18.50
C TYR A 248 13.80 -11.26 -17.94
N LEU A 249 13.06 -12.04 -18.74
CA LEU A 249 11.75 -12.60 -18.41
C LEU A 249 11.81 -13.60 -17.24
N ALA A 250 12.97 -14.21 -16.98
CA ALA A 250 13.19 -15.08 -15.82
C ALA A 250 13.67 -14.28 -14.59
N ILE A 251 14.44 -13.21 -14.80
CA ILE A 251 15.07 -12.45 -13.72
C ILE A 251 14.07 -11.55 -13.01
N ALA A 252 13.17 -10.88 -13.73
CA ALA A 252 12.18 -10.00 -13.09
C ALA A 252 11.27 -10.74 -12.08
N PRO A 253 10.70 -11.91 -12.40
CA PRO A 253 9.99 -12.73 -11.42
C PRO A 253 10.89 -13.24 -10.29
N ALA A 254 12.13 -13.66 -10.58
CA ALA A 254 13.06 -14.12 -9.55
C ALA A 254 13.40 -13.01 -8.54
N VAL A 255 13.65 -11.79 -9.01
CA VAL A 255 13.87 -10.60 -8.18
C VAL A 255 12.64 -10.29 -7.33
N CYS A 256 11.43 -10.37 -7.91
CA CYS A 256 10.20 -10.19 -7.18
C CYS A 256 10.05 -11.24 -6.05
N LEU A 257 10.35 -12.51 -6.33
CA LEU A 257 10.30 -13.59 -5.35
C LEU A 257 11.33 -13.41 -4.24
N ILE A 258 12.60 -13.14 -4.58
CA ILE A 258 13.67 -12.89 -3.63
C ILE A 258 13.34 -11.68 -2.75
N SER A 259 12.80 -10.61 -3.36
CA SER A 259 12.42 -9.43 -2.60
C SER A 259 11.25 -9.69 -1.67
N GLY A 260 10.26 -10.48 -2.11
CA GLY A 260 9.14 -10.90 -1.28
C GLY A 260 9.61 -11.72 -0.08
N THR A 261 10.41 -12.76 -0.32
CA THR A 261 10.94 -13.59 0.77
C THR A 261 11.82 -12.79 1.72
N LEU A 262 12.67 -11.89 1.22
CA LEU A 262 13.52 -11.07 2.08
C LEU A 262 12.70 -10.08 2.93
N THR A 263 11.62 -9.54 2.39
CA THR A 263 10.70 -8.69 3.16
C THR A 263 10.07 -9.44 4.32
N GLU A 264 9.73 -10.72 4.13
CA GLU A 264 9.18 -11.54 5.21
C GLU A 264 10.16 -11.63 6.40
N PHE A 265 11.46 -11.73 6.15
CA PHE A 265 12.50 -11.78 7.19
C PHE A 265 12.84 -10.41 7.80
N ILE A 266 12.99 -9.37 6.97
CA ILE A 266 13.42 -8.03 7.40
C ILE A 266 12.29 -7.28 8.14
N THR A 267 11.05 -7.79 8.13
CA THR A 267 9.90 -7.29 8.91
C THR A 267 9.43 -5.86 8.55
N SER A 268 10.13 -5.18 7.65
CA SER A 268 9.78 -3.83 7.19
C SER A 268 9.97 -3.72 5.69
N ASN A 269 8.85 -3.63 4.96
CA ASN A 269 8.82 -3.46 3.50
C ASN A 269 9.75 -2.32 3.06
N ASN A 270 9.66 -1.17 3.75
CA ASN A 270 10.47 0.01 3.42
C ASN A 270 11.98 -0.26 3.61
N ALA A 271 12.38 -0.95 4.68
CA ALA A 271 13.79 -1.24 4.94
C ALA A 271 14.35 -2.21 3.90
N THR A 272 13.57 -3.24 3.53
CA THR A 272 13.94 -4.17 2.46
C THR A 272 14.15 -3.46 1.14
N THR A 273 13.24 -2.57 0.73
CA THR A 273 13.39 -1.78 -0.50
C THR A 273 14.67 -0.95 -0.47
N THR A 274 14.97 -0.29 0.65
CA THR A 274 16.16 0.54 0.79
C THR A 274 17.47 -0.24 0.59
N ILE A 275 17.50 -1.51 0.99
CA ILE A 275 18.68 -2.38 0.83
C ILE A 275 18.73 -3.00 -0.57
N ILE A 276 17.61 -3.49 -1.08
CA ILE A 276 17.55 -4.24 -2.33
C ILE A 276 17.66 -3.33 -3.56
N VAL A 277 17.02 -2.16 -3.58
CA VAL A 277 16.94 -1.36 -4.81
C VAL A 277 18.32 -0.92 -5.33
N PRO A 278 19.27 -0.44 -4.50
CA PRO A 278 20.64 -0.17 -4.94
C PRO A 278 21.30 -1.38 -5.61
N LEU A 279 21.11 -2.58 -5.04
CA LEU A 279 21.62 -3.84 -5.60
C LEU A 279 21.04 -4.10 -7.00
N LEU A 280 19.72 -3.93 -7.16
CA LEU A 280 19.02 -4.16 -8.42
C LEU A 280 19.42 -3.15 -9.52
N ILE A 281 19.74 -1.92 -9.13
CA ILE A 281 20.26 -0.90 -10.05
C ILE A 281 21.60 -1.35 -10.63
N GLU A 282 22.51 -1.86 -9.79
CA GLU A 282 23.81 -2.33 -10.25
C GLU A 282 23.67 -3.57 -11.15
N ILE A 283 22.79 -4.51 -10.79
CA ILE A 283 22.48 -5.67 -11.65
C ILE A 283 21.95 -5.24 -13.02
N ALA A 284 21.03 -4.27 -13.04
CA ALA A 284 20.48 -3.77 -14.30
C ALA A 284 21.56 -3.12 -15.19
N LYS A 285 22.53 -2.42 -14.59
CA LYS A 285 23.66 -1.84 -15.32
C LYS A 285 24.57 -2.93 -15.89
N THR A 286 24.91 -3.96 -15.11
CA THR A 286 25.72 -5.11 -15.58
C THR A 286 25.04 -5.84 -16.73
N MET A 287 23.72 -5.99 -16.66
CA MET A 287 22.92 -6.62 -17.71
C MET A 287 22.62 -5.72 -18.92
N HIS A 288 23.03 -4.45 -18.90
CA HIS A 288 22.71 -3.46 -19.93
C HIS A 288 21.21 -3.29 -20.21
N ILE A 289 20.36 -3.45 -19.20
CA ILE A 289 18.90 -3.27 -19.29
C ILE A 289 18.43 -2.00 -18.60
N HIS A 290 17.24 -1.53 -18.94
CA HIS A 290 16.64 -0.37 -18.29
C HIS A 290 16.40 -0.65 -16.78
N PRO A 291 16.94 0.14 -15.84
CA PRO A 291 16.93 -0.20 -14.40
C PRO A 291 15.53 -0.34 -13.78
N LEU A 292 14.53 0.39 -14.31
CA LEU A 292 13.13 0.24 -13.88
C LEU A 292 12.59 -1.18 -14.05
N LEU A 293 13.12 -1.97 -14.99
CA LEU A 293 12.71 -3.36 -15.21
C LEU A 293 13.03 -4.28 -14.02
N LEU A 294 14.03 -3.93 -13.19
CA LEU A 294 14.33 -4.67 -11.97
C LEU A 294 13.85 -3.93 -10.72
N MET A 295 13.99 -2.60 -10.69
CA MET A 295 13.57 -1.79 -9.54
C MET A 295 12.08 -1.94 -9.24
N ILE A 296 11.22 -1.89 -10.26
CA ILE A 296 9.76 -1.97 -10.08
C ILE A 296 9.36 -3.36 -9.55
N PRO A 297 9.73 -4.49 -10.19
CA PRO A 297 9.41 -5.82 -9.64
C PRO A 297 10.00 -6.07 -8.26
N GLY A 298 11.22 -5.59 -7.97
CA GLY A 298 11.80 -5.68 -6.64
C GLY A 298 11.00 -4.90 -5.59
N ALA A 299 10.69 -3.63 -5.87
CA ALA A 299 9.91 -2.81 -4.94
C ALA A 299 8.48 -3.35 -4.75
N ILE A 300 7.81 -3.78 -5.82
CA ILE A 300 6.49 -4.42 -5.71
C ILE A 300 6.59 -5.74 -4.94
N GLY A 301 7.62 -6.55 -5.21
CA GLY A 301 7.90 -7.78 -4.46
C GLY A 301 8.07 -7.53 -2.97
N SER A 302 8.81 -6.48 -2.58
CA SER A 302 8.96 -6.08 -1.17
C SER A 302 7.66 -5.60 -0.49
N GLN A 303 6.57 -5.42 -1.24
CA GLN A 303 5.26 -5.09 -0.69
C GLN A 303 4.38 -6.32 -0.48
N PHE A 304 4.74 -7.47 -1.04
CA PHE A 304 4.00 -8.74 -0.91
C PHE A 304 4.41 -9.54 0.34
N ALA A 305 4.34 -8.87 1.49
CA ALA A 305 4.52 -9.48 2.80
C ALA A 305 3.22 -10.17 3.26
N PHE A 306 2.96 -11.37 2.78
CA PHE A 306 1.69 -12.09 2.99
C PHE A 306 1.82 -13.38 3.81
N LEU A 307 3.03 -13.91 3.98
CA LEU A 307 3.24 -15.24 4.57
C LEU A 307 3.37 -15.19 6.09
N LEU A 308 4.23 -14.33 6.64
CA LEU A 308 4.51 -14.33 8.07
C LEU A 308 3.68 -13.26 8.81
N PRO A 309 3.15 -13.60 10.00
CA PRO A 309 2.43 -12.64 10.84
C PRO A 309 3.24 -11.42 11.22
N THR A 310 4.54 -11.61 11.47
CA THR A 310 5.45 -10.56 11.94
C THR A 310 5.76 -9.53 10.87
N SER A 311 5.57 -9.85 9.59
CA SER A 311 6.21 -9.11 8.49
C SER A 311 5.55 -7.79 8.14
N THR A 312 4.29 -7.58 8.52
CA THR A 312 3.69 -6.23 8.51
C THR A 312 2.82 -6.00 9.73
N PRO A 313 2.71 -4.75 10.22
CA PRO A 313 1.77 -4.42 11.29
C PRO A 313 0.33 -4.85 10.97
N SER A 314 -0.07 -4.80 9.70
CA SER A 314 -1.39 -5.25 9.27
C SER A 314 -1.58 -6.77 9.47
N ASN A 315 -0.59 -7.59 9.16
CA ASN A 315 -0.64 -9.04 9.39
C ASN A 315 -0.70 -9.37 10.89
N VAL A 316 0.10 -8.67 11.70
CA VAL A 316 0.09 -8.80 13.17
C VAL A 316 -1.31 -8.56 13.73
N VAL A 317 -1.96 -7.47 13.32
CA VAL A 317 -3.33 -7.16 13.75
C VAL A 317 -4.29 -8.27 13.37
N GLY A 318 -4.16 -8.86 12.19
CA GLY A 318 -4.96 -10.02 11.78
C GLY A 318 -4.82 -11.21 12.72
N VAL A 319 -3.59 -11.56 13.08
CA VAL A 319 -3.32 -12.68 13.98
C VAL A 319 -3.80 -12.41 15.41
N TYR A 320 -3.72 -11.16 15.88
CA TYR A 320 -4.33 -10.78 17.15
C TYR A 320 -5.84 -11.07 17.18
N TYR A 321 -6.58 -10.70 16.13
CA TYR A 321 -8.02 -10.99 16.03
C TYR A 321 -8.37 -12.48 15.88
N TRP A 322 -7.39 -13.30 15.56
CA TRP A 322 -7.57 -14.75 15.48
C TRP A 322 -7.32 -15.45 16.81
N THR A 323 -6.54 -14.83 17.69
CA THR A 323 -6.10 -15.42 18.96
C THR A 323 -7.05 -15.07 20.11
N TYR A 324 -7.89 -14.04 19.94
CA TYR A 324 -8.87 -13.53 20.92
C TYR A 324 -10.28 -13.52 20.30
#